data_AF-A0A966HJ52-F1
#
_entry.id   AF-A0A966HJ52-F1
#
_cell.length_a   1.000
_cell.length_b   1.000
_cell.length_c   1.000
_cell.angle_alpha   90.00
_cell.angle_beta   90.00
_cell.angle_gamma   90.00
#
_symmetry.space_group_name_H-M   'P 1'
#
loop_
_entity.id
_entity.type
_entity.pdbx_description
1 polymer ?
#
loop_
_entity_poly.entity_id
_entity_poly.type
_entity_poly.pdbx_seq_one_letter_code
_entity_poly.pdbx_strand_id
1 'polypeptide(L)' 'MQKITSYTDLKVWQEGCRLATLIYMISSEFPKTEQFGITDQMRRAVVSIPSNIAEGFGRASAKEKTQFYYIAKGSLA' A
#
# COMPACT_ATOMS: atom_id res chain seq x y z
N MET A 1 23.58 10.04 -0.14
CA MET A 1 22.21 9.50 -0.20
C MET A 1 22.27 8.16 -0.90
N GLN A 2 21.61 7.12 -0.41
CA GLN A 2 21.65 5.79 -1.02
C GLN A 2 21.01 5.86 -2.42
N LYS A 3 21.64 5.23 -3.42
CA LYS A 3 21.12 5.22 -4.78
C LYS A 3 19.89 4.31 -4.81
N ILE A 4 18.73 4.86 -5.13
CA ILE A 4 17.49 4.09 -5.34
C ILE A 4 17.61 3.37 -6.67
N THR A 5 17.49 2.06 -6.65
CA THR A 5 17.55 1.18 -7.84
C THR A 5 16.33 0.27 -7.94
N SER A 6 15.67 0.00 -6.82
CA SER A 6 14.44 -0.78 -6.72
C SER A 6 13.37 -0.01 -5.93
N TYR A 7 12.10 -0.34 -6.17
CA TYR A 7 10.99 0.20 -5.36
C TYR A 7 11.12 -0.20 -3.87
N THR A 8 11.81 -1.30 -3.58
CA THR A 8 12.09 -1.77 -2.21
C THR A 8 13.02 -0.83 -1.45
N ASP A 9 13.79 0.00 -2.15
CA ASP A 9 14.66 1.01 -1.54
C ASP A 9 13.84 2.23 -1.06
N LEU A 10 12.60 2.37 -1.51
CA LEU A 10 11.72 3.48 -1.12
C LEU A 10 11.23 3.29 0.31
N LYS A 11 11.56 4.23 1.21
CA LYS A 11 11.03 4.24 2.58
C LYS A 11 9.50 4.18 2.61
N VAL A 12 8.83 4.92 1.73
CA VAL A 12 7.36 4.94 1.66
C VAL A 12 6.76 3.57 1.29
N TRP A 13 7.45 2.77 0.47
CA TRP A 13 7.04 1.40 0.19
C TRP A 13 7.20 0.51 1.43
N GLN A 14 8.34 0.63 2.13
CA GLN A 14 8.62 -0.12 3.36
C GLN A 14 7.58 0.19 4.46
N GLU A 15 7.24 1.47 4.66
CA GLU A 15 6.18 1.84 5.60
C GLU A 15 4.80 1.33 5.16
N GLY A 16 4.50 1.35 3.85
CA GLY A 16 3.27 0.76 3.31
C GLY A 16 3.15 -0.74 3.61
N CYS A 17 4.24 -1.50 3.45
CA CYS A 17 4.28 -2.91 3.82
C CYS A 17 4.08 -3.12 5.33
N ARG A 18 4.73 -2.31 6.18
CA ARG A 18 4.55 -2.39 7.64
C ARG A 18 3.11 -2.08 8.05
N LEU A 19 2.49 -1.07 7.46
CA LEU A 19 1.09 -0.73 7.69
C LEU A 19 0.17 -1.88 7.29
N ALA A 20 0.40 -2.49 6.12
CA ALA A 20 -0.38 -3.65 5.69
C ALA A 20 -0.25 -4.81 6.68
N THR A 21 0.96 -5.15 7.13
CA THR A 21 1.18 -6.18 8.16
C THR A 21 0.43 -5.85 9.46
N LEU A 22 0.51 -4.60 9.93
CA LEU A 22 -0.18 -4.16 11.14
C LEU A 22 -1.70 -4.33 11.04
N ILE A 23 -2.30 -3.91 9.92
CA ILE A 23 -3.73 -4.05 9.71
C ILE A 23 -4.17 -5.51 9.59
N TYR A 24 -3.36 -6.38 8.99
CA TYR A 24 -3.63 -7.81 8.98
C TYR A 24 -3.65 -8.39 10.40
N MET A 25 -2.71 -8.00 11.25
CA MET A 25 -2.66 -8.41 12.66
C MET A 25 -3.83 -7.85 13.48
N ILE A 26 -4.21 -6.59 13.28
CA ILE A 26 -5.35 -6.00 14.03
C ILE A 26 -6.67 -6.64 13.59
N SER A 27 -6.86 -6.79 12.28
CA SER A 27 -8.12 -7.31 11.73
C SER A 27 -8.29 -8.82 11.90
N SER A 28 -7.28 -9.58 12.35
CA SER A 28 -7.47 -10.99 12.71
C SER A 28 -8.32 -11.17 13.96
N GLU A 29 -8.36 -10.15 14.82
CA GLU A 29 -9.12 -10.16 16.07
C GLU A 29 -10.58 -9.68 15.89
N PHE A 30 -10.96 -9.30 14.68
CA PHE A 30 -12.32 -8.82 14.41
C PHE A 30 -13.33 -10.00 14.41
N PRO A 31 -14.60 -9.76 14.73
CA PRO A 31 -15.64 -10.78 14.63
C PRO A 31 -15.70 -11.40 13.23
N LYS A 32 -15.94 -12.72 13.16
CA LYS A 32 -16.06 -13.42 11.86
C LYS A 32 -17.15 -12.84 10.96
N THR A 33 -18.18 -12.21 11.54
CA THR A 33 -19.25 -11.52 10.80
C THR A 33 -18.73 -10.35 9.96
N GLU A 34 -17.59 -9.76 10.34
CA GLU A 34 -16.96 -8.65 9.62
C GLU A 34 -15.96 -9.10 8.54
N GLN A 35 -15.73 -10.40 8.38
CA GLN A 35 -14.73 -10.94 7.45
C GLN A 35 -14.90 -10.39 6.02
N PHE A 36 -16.14 -10.36 5.53
CA PHE A 36 -16.48 -9.81 4.20
C PHE A 36 -16.94 -8.34 4.25
N GLY A 37 -16.98 -7.75 5.45
CA GLY A 37 -17.31 -6.36 5.71
C GLY A 37 -16.04 -5.53 5.86
N ILE A 38 -15.86 -4.93 7.04
CA ILE A 38 -14.77 -3.97 7.25
C ILE A 38 -13.38 -4.63 7.17
N THR A 39 -13.25 -5.91 7.54
CA THR A 39 -11.96 -6.63 7.48
C THR A 39 -11.42 -6.71 6.05
N ASP A 40 -12.26 -7.12 5.10
CA ASP A 40 -11.86 -7.22 3.69
C ASP A 40 -11.57 -5.83 3.10
N GLN A 41 -12.42 -4.83 3.38
CA GLN A 41 -12.22 -3.46 2.89
C GLN A 41 -10.90 -2.86 3.39
N MET A 42 -10.60 -2.97 4.69
CA MET A 42 -9.36 -2.47 5.27
C MET A 42 -8.14 -3.16 4.67
N ARG A 43 -8.16 -4.50 4.58
CA ARG A 43 -7.03 -5.27 4.03
C ARG A 43 -6.75 -4.92 2.57
N ARG A 44 -7.79 -4.79 1.74
CA ARG A 44 -7.63 -4.36 0.34
C ARG A 44 -7.07 -2.95 0.22
N ALA A 45 -7.59 -2.00 1.01
CA ALA A 45 -7.11 -0.62 1.01
C ALA A 45 -5.62 -0.54 1.38
N VAL A 46 -5.19 -1.19 2.46
CA VAL A 46 -3.79 -1.09 2.89
C VAL A 46 -2.81 -1.84 2.00
N VAL A 47 -3.21 -2.96 1.39
CA VAL A 47 -2.37 -3.67 0.41
C VAL A 47 -2.23 -2.88 -0.90
N SER A 48 -3.24 -2.10 -1.26
CA SER A 48 -3.20 -1.22 -2.43
C SER A 48 -2.09 -0.16 -2.32
N ILE A 49 -1.75 0.30 -1.12
CA ILE A 49 -0.73 1.35 -0.90
C ILE A 49 0.66 0.93 -1.43
N PRO A 50 1.34 -0.11 -0.89
CA PRO A 50 2.66 -0.52 -1.38
C PRO A 50 2.60 -1.06 -2.82
N SER A 51 1.49 -1.66 -3.23
CA SER A 51 1.28 -2.14 -4.60
C SER A 51 1.35 -0.99 -5.61
N ASN A 52 0.59 0.09 -5.39
CA ASN A 52 0.59 1.25 -6.27
C ASN A 52 1.91 2.03 -6.20
N ILE A 53 2.62 2.05 -5.07
CA ILE A 53 3.96 2.63 -4.98
C ILE A 53 4.95 1.85 -5.87
N ALA A 54 4.94 0.51 -5.78
CA ALA A 54 5.80 -0.35 -6.59
C ALA A 54 5.49 -0.21 -8.08
N GLU A 55 4.20 -0.21 -8.43
CA GLU A 55 3.75 -0.05 -9.81
C GLU A 55 4.14 1.33 -10.37
N GLY A 56 3.90 2.40 -9.61
CA GLY A 56 4.29 3.76 -9.97
C GLY A 56 5.80 3.93 -10.16
N PHE A 57 6.62 3.26 -9.33
CA PHE A 57 8.07 3.27 -9.48
C PHE A 57 8.50 2.70 -10.84
N GLY A 58 7.86 1.62 -11.29
CA GLY A 58 8.15 0.94 -12.55
C GLY A 58 7.67 1.67 -13.81
N ARG A 59 6.86 2.73 -13.70
CA ARG A 59 6.37 3.49 -14.87
C ARG A 59 7.48 4.33 -15.51
N ALA A 60 7.37 4.55 -16.82
CA ALA A 60 8.36 5.26 -17.61
C ALA A 60 8.23 6.79 -17.46
N SER A 61 6.99 7.31 -17.51
CA SER A 61 6.75 8.76 -17.47
C SER A 61 6.44 9.25 -16.06
N ALA A 62 6.86 10.48 -15.75
CA ALA A 62 6.55 11.14 -14.48
C ALA A 62 5.02 11.28 -14.25
N LYS A 63 4.24 11.48 -15.32
CA LYS A 63 2.79 11.57 -15.27
C LYS A 63 2.16 10.28 -14.76
N GLU A 64 2.57 9.14 -15.31
CA GLU A 64 2.08 7.83 -14.85
C GLU A 64 2.51 7.56 -13.42
N LYS A 65 3.78 7.81 -13.04
CA LYS A 65 4.23 7.62 -11.64
C LYS A 65 3.33 8.39 -10.67
N THR A 66 3.07 9.65 -11.01
CA THR A 66 2.26 10.56 -10.19
C THR A 66 0.83 10.04 -10.03
N GLN A 67 0.22 9.51 -11.09
CA GLN A 67 -1.11 8.90 -11.01
C GLN A 67 -1.14 7.74 -10.02
N PHE A 68 -0.19 6.81 -10.09
CA PHE A 68 -0.10 5.68 -9.16
C PHE A 68 0.15 6.13 -7.71
N TYR A 69 1.00 7.13 -7.51
CA TYR A 69 1.23 7.68 -6.17
C TYR A 69 -0.01 8.38 -5.59
N TYR A 70 -0.83 9.01 -6.42
CA TYR A 70 -2.14 9.53 -5.98
C TYR A 70 -3.13 8.43 -5.63
N ILE A 71 -3.14 7.30 -6.36
CA ILE A 71 -3.97 6.14 -6.02
C ILE A 71 -3.52 5.55 -4.67
N ALA A 72 -2.22 5.41 -4.44
CA ALA A 72 -1.66 4.98 -3.16
C ALA A 72 -2.10 5.93 -2.03
N LYS A 73 -2.03 7.25 -2.25
CA LYS A 73 -2.49 8.26 -1.30
C LYS A 73 -4.00 8.17 -1.04
N GLY A 74 -4.81 7.95 -2.08
CA GLY A 74 -6.25 7.80 -1.95
C GLY A 74 -6.65 6.53 -1.17
N SER A 75 -5.84 5.48 -1.22
CA SER A 75 -6.07 4.25 -0.44
C SER A 75 -5.80 4.43 1.06
N LEU A 76 -5.15 5.53 1.47
CA LEU A 76 -4.87 5.87 2.87
C LEU A 76 -5.89 6.84 3.48
N ALA A 77 -6.66 7.55 2.65
CA ALA A 77 -7.61 8.60 3.06
C ALA A 77 -8.91 8.02 3.61
#